data_AF-A0A4Y2D8Y3-F1
#
_entry.id   AF-A0A4Y2D8Y3-F1
#
_cell.length_a   1.000
_cell.length_b   1.000
_cell.length_c   1.000
_cell.angle_alpha   90.00
_cell.angle_beta   90.00
_cell.angle_gamma   90.00
#
_symmetry.space_group_name_H-M   'P 1'
#
loop_
_entity.id
_entity.type
_entity.pdbx_description
1 polymer ?
#
loop_
_entity_poly.entity_id
_entity_poly.type
_entity_poly.pdbx_seq_one_letter_code
_entity_poly.pdbx_strand_id
1 'polypeptide(L)'
;MKEKKGKKMKEEMKTFKLQNEDAKKKIEQRKLEYEERKRKDEMEFELQKIRIGAEDPGSFLSRQRGGGSVMVWAAFGFNGKVGLAILDGRKNSPKYIETLENHLMPFVENTGKRN
;
A
#
# COMPACT_ATOMS: atom_id res chain seq x y z
N MET A 1 -15.90 -26.09 54.82
CA MET A 1 -14.77 -25.66 53.94
C MET A 1 -14.92 -26.09 52.47
N LYS A 2 -15.46 -27.29 52.16
CA LYS A 2 -15.56 -27.82 50.77
C LYS A 2 -16.57 -27.08 49.87
N GLU A 3 -17.67 -26.58 50.43
CA GLU A 3 -18.74 -25.92 49.66
C GLU A 3 -18.32 -24.56 49.06
N LYS A 4 -17.48 -23.79 49.76
CA LYS A 4 -16.92 -22.52 49.27
C LYS A 4 -16.01 -22.71 48.04
N LYS A 5 -15.25 -23.81 47.98
CA LYS A 5 -14.38 -24.12 46.82
C LYS A 5 -15.20 -24.48 45.58
N GLY A 6 -16.30 -25.23 45.74
CA GLY A 6 -17.19 -25.59 44.63
C GLY A 6 -17.96 -24.40 44.04
N LYS A 7 -18.35 -23.42 44.86
CA LYS A 7 -18.97 -22.16 44.40
C LYS A 7 -17.99 -21.28 43.63
N LYS A 8 -16.76 -21.10 44.15
CA LYS A 8 -15.70 -20.33 43.49
C LYS A 8 -15.35 -20.88 42.10
N MET A 9 -15.18 -22.19 41.98
CA MET A 9 -14.85 -22.84 40.71
C MET A 9 -15.98 -22.69 39.66
N LYS A 10 -17.25 -22.67 40.09
CA LYS A 10 -18.40 -22.41 39.19
C LYS A 10 -18.46 -20.96 38.72
N GLU A 11 -18.09 -20.01 39.57
CA GLU A 11 -17.96 -18.59 39.20
C GLU A 11 -16.84 -18.37 38.18
N GLU A 12 -15.66 -18.95 38.43
CA GLU A 12 -14.51 -18.87 37.51
C GLU A 12 -14.89 -19.46 36.13
N MET A 13 -15.56 -20.61 36.10
CA MET A 13 -16.03 -21.21 34.86
C MET A 13 -17.07 -20.36 34.11
N LYS A 14 -17.93 -19.62 34.84
CA LYS A 14 -18.87 -18.66 34.24
C LYS A 14 -18.14 -17.46 33.67
N THR A 15 -17.19 -16.89 34.41
CA THR A 15 -16.41 -15.73 33.94
C THR A 15 -15.56 -16.06 32.72
N PHE A 16 -14.91 -17.23 32.68
CA PHE A 16 -14.15 -17.67 31.52
C PHE A 16 -15.03 -17.86 30.29
N LYS A 17 -16.23 -18.45 30.45
CA LYS A 17 -17.20 -18.59 29.35
C LYS A 17 -17.66 -17.23 28.83
N LEU A 18 -17.97 -16.29 29.73
CA LEU A 18 -18.39 -14.94 29.36
C LEU A 18 -17.28 -14.18 28.64
N GLN A 19 -16.05 -14.25 29.13
CA GLN A 19 -14.89 -13.63 28.48
C GLN A 19 -14.63 -14.19 27.07
N ASN A 20 -14.86 -15.49 26.87
CA ASN A 20 -14.69 -16.13 25.57
C ASN A 20 -15.81 -15.71 24.59
N GLU A 21 -17.05 -15.60 25.07
CA GLU A 21 -18.18 -15.05 24.32
C GLU A 21 -17.95 -13.58 23.94
N ASP A 22 -17.49 -12.75 24.87
CA ASP A 22 -17.20 -11.33 24.62
C ASP A 22 -16.03 -11.16 23.65
N ALA A 23 -14.99 -12.00 23.76
CA ALA A 23 -13.88 -12.02 22.80
C ALA A 23 -14.36 -12.36 21.38
N LYS A 24 -15.27 -13.34 21.25
CA LYS A 24 -15.88 -13.70 19.96
C LYS A 24 -16.69 -12.55 19.38
N LYS A 25 -17.56 -11.92 20.19
CA LYS A 25 -18.35 -10.75 19.77
C LYS A 25 -17.46 -9.58 19.32
N LYS A 26 -16.35 -9.34 20.02
CA LYS A 26 -15.39 -8.29 19.65
C LYS A 26 -14.69 -8.55 18.33
N ILE A 27 -14.40 -9.81 18.01
CA ILE A 27 -13.82 -10.20 16.70
C ILE A 27 -14.86 -10.00 15.59
N GLU A 28 -16.10 -10.43 15.83
CA GLU A 28 -17.20 -10.29 14.88
C GLU A 28 -17.50 -8.81 14.57
N GLN A 29 -17.53 -7.96 15.60
CA GLN A 29 -17.66 -6.51 15.43
C GLN A 29 -16.55 -5.91 14.56
N ARG A 30 -15.29 -6.27 14.81
CA ARG A 30 -14.17 -5.78 13.99
C ARG A 30 -14.24 -6.26 12.54
N LYS A 31 -14.74 -7.47 12.29
CA LYS A 31 -14.97 -7.98 10.94
C LYS A 31 -16.03 -7.16 10.22
N LEU A 32 -17.15 -6.88 10.89
CA LEU A 32 -18.21 -6.02 10.35
C LEU A 32 -17.69 -4.60 10.07
N GLU A 33 -16.92 -4.02 11.00
CA GLU A 33 -16.30 -2.71 10.82
C GLU A 33 -15.32 -2.66 9.64
N TYR A 34 -14.54 -3.73 9.43
CA TYR A 34 -13.64 -3.84 8.29
C TYR A 34 -14.41 -3.91 6.96
N GLU A 35 -15.46 -4.72 6.89
CA GLU A 35 -16.32 -4.81 5.71
C GLU A 35 -17.05 -3.50 5.42
N GLU A 36 -17.47 -2.76 6.45
CA GLU A 36 -18.03 -1.42 6.28
C GLU A 36 -17.02 -0.40 5.78
N ARG A 37 -15.78 -0.41 6.30
CA ARG A 37 -14.71 0.46 5.79
C ARG A 37 -14.38 0.14 4.35
N LYS A 38 -14.20 -1.13 4.02
CA LYS A 38 -13.95 -1.58 2.64
C LYS A 38 -15.06 -1.13 1.69
N ARG A 39 -16.34 -1.28 2.07
CA ARG A 39 -17.46 -0.77 1.26
C ARG A 39 -17.45 0.74 1.10
N LYS A 40 -17.06 1.49 2.13
CA LYS A 40 -16.91 2.96 2.04
C LYS A 40 -15.78 3.35 1.10
N ASP A 41 -14.61 2.72 1.23
CA ASP A 41 -13.45 2.99 0.39
C ASP A 41 -13.73 2.63 -1.07
N GLU A 42 -14.42 1.52 -1.33
CA GLU A 42 -14.86 1.11 -2.67
C GLU A 42 -15.87 2.12 -3.25
N MET A 43 -16.86 2.55 -2.47
CA MET A 43 -17.80 3.59 -2.93
C MET A 43 -17.11 4.94 -3.11
N GLU A 44 -16.17 5.32 -2.26
CA GLU A 44 -15.41 6.56 -2.39
C GLU A 44 -14.57 6.54 -3.66
N PHE A 45 -13.95 5.40 -3.98
CA PHE A 45 -13.24 5.19 -5.24
C PHE A 45 -14.17 5.31 -6.46
N GLU A 46 -15.35 4.70 -6.44
CA GLU A 46 -16.33 4.84 -7.53
C GLU A 46 -16.91 6.26 -7.63
N LEU A 47 -17.17 6.93 -6.51
CA LEU A 47 -17.57 8.34 -6.49
C LEU A 47 -16.47 9.24 -7.04
N GLN A 48 -15.21 8.94 -6.72
CA GLN A 48 -14.05 9.64 -7.28
C GLN A 48 -13.97 9.41 -8.80
N LYS A 49 -14.23 8.20 -9.29
CA LYS A 49 -14.36 7.94 -10.74
C LYS A 49 -15.54 8.65 -11.39
N ILE A 50 -16.68 8.83 -10.72
CA ILE A 50 -17.81 9.58 -11.28
C ILE A 50 -17.51 11.08 -11.29
N ARG A 51 -16.93 11.60 -10.19
CA ARG A 51 -16.50 12.99 -10.07
C ARG A 51 -15.45 13.35 -11.11
N ILE A 52 -14.53 12.43 -11.38
CA ILE A 52 -13.52 12.53 -12.43
C ILE A 52 -14.09 12.15 -13.79
N GLY A 53 -15.06 11.25 -13.91
CA GLY A 53 -15.64 10.77 -15.17
C GLY A 53 -16.54 11.78 -15.87
N ALA A 54 -16.83 12.90 -15.23
CA ALA A 54 -17.28 14.13 -15.90
C ALA A 54 -16.13 14.87 -16.64
N GLU A 55 -14.87 14.45 -16.46
CA GLU A 55 -13.64 14.97 -17.05
C GLU A 55 -12.74 13.82 -17.58
N ASP A 56 -12.86 13.56 -18.89
CA ASP A 56 -12.08 12.69 -19.78
C ASP A 56 -11.31 11.45 -19.22
N PRO A 57 -11.52 10.23 -19.78
CA PRO A 57 -10.93 8.97 -19.29
C PRO A 57 -9.39 8.84 -19.35
N GLY A 58 -8.66 9.86 -19.81
CA GLY A 58 -7.19 9.90 -19.88
C GLY A 58 -6.51 10.52 -18.66
N SER A 59 -7.28 10.96 -17.65
CA SER A 59 -6.82 11.87 -16.59
C SER A 59 -6.31 11.19 -15.31
N PHE A 60 -5.82 9.94 -15.36
CA PHE A 60 -5.16 9.31 -14.18
C PHE A 60 -3.81 9.96 -13.79
N LEU A 61 -3.42 11.05 -14.47
CA LEU A 61 -2.36 11.98 -14.12
C LEU A 61 -2.79 13.44 -14.41
N SER A 62 -4.00 13.87 -14.01
CA SER A 62 -4.29 15.31 -14.06
C SER A 62 -3.54 16.03 -12.94
N ARG A 63 -2.37 16.58 -13.30
CA ARG A 63 -1.75 17.68 -12.54
C ARG A 63 -2.83 18.76 -12.36
N GLN A 64 -2.97 19.28 -11.15
CA GLN A 64 -3.86 20.41 -10.83
C GLN A 64 -3.70 21.66 -11.72
N ARG A 65 -2.64 21.74 -12.53
CA ARG A 65 -2.36 22.81 -13.48
C ARG A 65 -1.86 22.19 -14.79
N GLY A 66 -2.58 22.44 -15.88
CA GLY A 66 -2.16 22.06 -17.23
C GLY A 66 -0.81 22.69 -17.61
N GLY A 67 -0.03 22.00 -18.45
CA GLY A 67 1.31 22.45 -18.85
C GLY A 67 2.28 21.33 -19.30
N GLY A 68 1.76 20.16 -19.69
CA GLY A 68 2.59 18.98 -19.97
C GLY A 68 3.19 18.36 -18.70
N SER A 69 3.67 17.13 -18.82
CA SER A 69 4.41 16.47 -17.74
C SER A 69 5.57 15.67 -18.34
N VAL A 70 6.68 15.62 -17.62
CA VAL A 70 7.87 14.86 -18.00
C VAL A 70 8.08 13.77 -16.97
N MET A 71 8.30 12.54 -17.43
CA MET A 71 8.73 11.43 -16.59
C MET A 71 10.26 11.38 -16.61
N VAL A 72 10.89 11.20 -15.46
CA VAL A 72 12.36 11.15 -15.34
C VAL A 72 12.74 9.93 -14.52
N TRP A 73 13.84 9.27 -14.89
CA TRP A 73 14.49 8.21 -14.13
C TRP A 73 15.80 8.71 -13.54
N ALA A 74 16.07 8.30 -12.31
CA ALA A 74 17.27 8.66 -11.55
C ALA A 74 17.70 7.46 -10.69
N ALA A 75 19.01 7.31 -10.46
CA ALA A 75 19.54 6.36 -9.50
C ALA A 75 20.67 7.00 -8.68
N PHE A 76 20.78 6.61 -7.41
CA PHE A 76 21.84 7.07 -6.51
C PHE A 76 22.17 5.99 -5.48
N GLY A 77 23.38 6.03 -4.93
CA GLY A 77 23.86 5.10 -3.91
C GLY A 77 25.15 5.58 -3.26
N PHE A 78 25.76 4.71 -2.44
CA PHE A 78 27.02 5.02 -1.73
C PHE A 78 28.15 5.48 -2.67
N ASN A 79 28.19 4.92 -3.87
CA ASN A 79 29.20 5.23 -4.89
C ASN A 79 28.90 6.50 -5.71
N GLY A 80 27.83 7.24 -5.38
CA GLY A 80 27.43 8.47 -6.06
C GLY A 80 26.08 8.40 -6.76
N LYS A 81 25.83 9.37 -7.64
CA LYS A 81 24.57 9.55 -8.38
C LYS A 81 24.74 9.28 -9.88
N VAL A 82 23.72 8.68 -10.49
CA VAL A 82 23.58 8.51 -11.95
C VAL A 82 22.91 9.76 -12.55
N GLY A 83 23.18 10.05 -13.82
CA GLY A 83 22.52 11.13 -14.55
C GLY A 83 20.99 10.96 -14.63
N LEU A 84 20.27 12.08 -14.67
CA LEU A 84 18.82 12.08 -14.86
C LEU A 84 18.47 11.75 -16.32
N ALA A 85 17.61 10.76 -16.53
CA ALA A 85 17.16 10.32 -17.84
C ALA A 85 15.69 10.69 -18.06
N ILE A 86 15.39 11.46 -19.12
CA ILE A 86 14.00 11.75 -19.48
C ILE A 86 13.38 10.50 -20.13
N LEU A 87 12.24 10.09 -19.61
CA LEU A 87 11.50 8.93 -20.08
C LEU A 87 10.29 9.38 -20.90
N ASP A 88 10.10 8.70 -22.03
CA ASP A 88 8.95 8.92 -22.89
C ASP A 88 7.81 7.92 -22.62
N GLY A 89 6.60 8.47 -22.57
CA GLY A 89 5.33 7.75 -22.50
C GLY A 89 5.21 6.70 -21.38
N ARG A 90 4.35 5.71 -21.62
CA ARG A 90 4.12 4.58 -20.71
C ARG A 90 5.26 3.59 -20.81
N LYS A 91 5.92 3.31 -19.68
CA LYS A 91 6.98 2.30 -19.60
C LYS A 91 6.41 0.90 -19.36
N ASN A 92 6.98 -0.06 -20.07
CA ASN A 92 6.75 -1.49 -19.91
C ASN A 92 8.07 -2.16 -19.48
N SER A 93 8.03 -3.47 -19.20
CA SER A 93 9.22 -4.19 -18.71
C SER A 93 10.45 -4.08 -19.65
N PRO A 94 10.34 -4.33 -20.97
CA PRO A 94 11.49 -4.21 -21.88
C PRO A 94 12.12 -2.81 -21.90
N LYS A 95 11.29 -1.76 -21.96
CA LYS A 95 11.78 -0.37 -21.94
C LYS A 95 12.44 0.00 -20.61
N TYR A 96 12.08 -0.68 -19.52
CA TYR A 96 12.72 -0.48 -18.22
C TYR A 96 14.11 -1.12 -18.19
N ILE A 97 14.24 -2.35 -18.71
CA ILE A 97 15.54 -3.03 -18.84
C ILE A 97 16.50 -2.19 -19.68
N GLU A 98 16.05 -1.70 -20.84
CA GLU A 98 16.83 -0.79 -21.70
C GLU A 98 17.27 0.50 -20.96
N THR A 99 16.41 1.05 -20.10
CA THR A 99 16.76 2.23 -19.31
C THR A 99 17.88 1.92 -18.32
N LEU A 100 17.86 0.74 -17.69
CA LEU A 100 18.92 0.28 -16.78
C LEU A 100 20.22 0.01 -17.54
N GLU A 101 20.15 -0.68 -18.67
CA GLU A 101 21.34 -0.95 -19.50
C GLU A 101 22.02 0.34 -19.94
N ASN A 102 21.26 1.33 -20.41
CA ASN A 102 21.82 2.57 -20.93
C ASN A 102 22.32 3.53 -19.84
N HIS A 103 21.68 3.59 -18.68
CA HIS A 103 21.96 4.61 -17.67
C HIS A 103 22.63 4.06 -16.40
N LEU A 104 22.29 2.85 -15.98
CA LEU A 104 22.81 2.25 -14.76
C LEU A 104 24.11 1.48 -14.99
N MET A 105 24.20 0.67 -16.04
CA MET A 105 25.38 -0.18 -16.29
C MET A 105 26.69 0.62 -16.44
N PRO A 106 26.74 1.76 -17.16
CA PRO A 106 27.96 2.57 -17.25
C PRO A 106 28.41 3.13 -15.90
N PHE A 107 27.49 3.33 -14.95
CA PHE A 107 27.84 3.75 -13.59
C PHE A 107 28.47 2.59 -12.80
N VAL A 108 27.89 1.39 -12.90
CA VAL A 108 28.41 0.19 -12.24
C VAL A 108 29.82 -0.15 -12.75
N GLU A 109 30.04 -0.11 -14.06
CA GLU A 109 31.35 -0.39 -14.66
C GLU A 109 32.43 0.62 -14.24
N ASN A 110 32.07 1.90 -14.09
CA ASN A 110 33.00 2.94 -13.65
C ASN A 110 33.33 2.86 -12.15
N THR A 111 32.50 2.19 -11.33
CA THR A 111 32.82 1.93 -9.91
C THR A 111 33.80 0.77 -9.73
N GLY A 112 33.81 -0.20 -10.64
CA GLY A 112 34.75 -1.33 -10.60
C GLY A 112 36.18 -1.01 -11.05
N LYS A 113 36.41 0.13 -11.72
CA LYS A 113 37.72 0.56 -12.23
C LYS A 113 38.48 1.54 -11.32
N ARG A 114 37.91 1.93 -10.17
CA ARG A 114 38.48 2.89 -9.22
C ARG A 114 39.05 2.23 -7.95
N ASN A 115 39.43 0.95 -8.04
CA ASN A 115 40.16 0.22 -7.01
C ASN A 115 41.51 -0.23 -7.55
#